data_AF-A0A8C8RMJ0-F1
#
_entry.id   AF-A0A8C8RMJ0-F1
#
_cell.length_a   1.000
_cell.length_b   1.000
_cell.length_c   1.000
_cell.angle_alpha   90.00
_cell.angle_beta   90.00
_cell.angle_gamma   90.00
#
_symmetry.space_group_name_H-M   'P 1'
#
loop_
_entity.id
_entity.type
_entity.pdbx_description
1 polymer ?
#
loop_
_entity_poly.entity_id
_entity_poly.type
_entity_poly.pdbx_seq_one_letter_code
_entity_poly.pdbx_strand_id
1 'polypeptide(L)'
;MSFNQTHSQNCLTVTAVVFNVIIRLVFSAANPQGLKFIHNTKSQERTRRRQQPIKLEPLPLLKVYQHHKQPEYIYQKNREHLLACGLLQPSPSAEKRKWSATSKVLTPTPPKQLRTALKPSACKSSASPPSYVFNETEDVIKANITDPLKIIKIICENKNLGFLYMTPAVPKSSIKYDTFNLKIVSYDCINKNDYYTISQKAVIHTCDGEVEFMQLDRWEQEYLYHKTFTKIPIFAIFCKLKSFTEWRKNVRSKKISGCRKALQENLFIVNCSLRPAVLNVQEMCYRISDMGLCRIEKGYTYTLEEFRSTQFKQLDEVASRLAEFRELAKEVVRSACRTALLESGFTPDDYFYAPEQVTMVTGLAASSLLVVPHFERELYGEAADKMTYTEQANKRSQCKRLTCFIRLADYLIVNTMHVLAVKSVTTLLNYLTDKLKRTPAVDVIQKWNTEEKPEVSEKKAASGTAGQDEEESFLPMFLTELILEIHALLFAPSLDDFQEGIADIVSQFQETMLSVPNLVPDQYFDAFTRPIINNKIEEKVCGEGPSLSTMFKDDKHLQAIIQQIKVPNSFTFRFFIFDNTLIN
;
A
#
# COMPACT_ATOMS: atom_id res chain seq x y z
N MET A 1 -14.09 3.89 58.96
CA MET A 1 -12.80 3.24 58.66
C MET A 1 -12.47 3.52 57.19
N SER A 2 -12.06 4.68 56.69
CA SER A 2 -11.22 5.78 57.16
C SER A 2 -9.84 5.36 57.64
N PHE A 3 -8.89 5.26 56.70
CA PHE A 3 -7.52 5.70 56.90
C PHE A 3 -6.99 6.38 55.63
N ASN A 4 -6.80 7.69 55.75
CA ASN A 4 -6.01 8.55 54.88
C ASN A 4 -4.53 8.28 55.13
N GLN A 5 -3.69 8.31 54.09
CA GLN A 5 -2.44 9.07 54.18
C GLN A 5 -1.91 9.48 52.79
N THR A 6 -1.81 10.80 52.66
CA THR A 6 -1.13 11.57 51.64
C THR A 6 0.39 11.40 51.71
N HIS A 7 1.08 11.29 50.58
CA HIS A 7 2.38 11.93 50.41
C HIS A 7 2.65 12.26 48.93
N SER A 8 2.82 13.56 48.70
CA SER A 8 3.40 14.19 47.52
C SER A 8 4.86 13.74 47.37
N GLN A 9 5.26 13.36 46.16
CA GLN A 9 6.64 13.54 45.68
C GLN A 9 6.70 13.56 44.15
N ASN A 10 7.19 14.69 43.65
CA ASN A 10 7.49 14.98 42.25
C ASN A 10 8.42 13.92 41.65
N CYS A 11 7.97 13.21 40.62
CA CYS A 11 8.83 12.42 39.75
C CYS A 11 8.99 13.13 38.41
N LEU A 12 10.11 13.85 38.29
CA LEU A 12 10.66 14.33 37.04
C LEU A 12 10.84 13.15 36.07
N THR A 13 10.05 13.12 35.01
CA THR A 13 10.24 12.24 33.87
C THR A 13 11.52 12.61 33.15
N VAL A 14 12.61 11.91 33.49
CA VAL A 14 13.86 11.93 32.73
C VAL A 14 13.58 11.28 31.37
N THR A 15 13.36 12.11 30.35
CA THR A 15 13.39 11.72 28.95
C THR A 15 14.80 11.30 28.59
N ALA A 16 15.08 9.99 28.69
CA ALA A 16 16.28 9.39 28.15
C ALA A 16 16.27 9.51 26.61
N VAL A 17 16.91 10.56 26.09
CA VAL A 17 17.21 10.69 24.66
C VAL A 17 18.31 9.69 24.32
N VAL A 18 17.90 8.49 23.89
CA VAL A 18 18.82 7.49 23.33
C VAL A 18 19.35 7.99 21.98
N PHE A 19 20.52 8.61 22.00
CA PHE A 19 21.30 8.90 20.79
C PHE A 19 21.84 7.60 20.19
N ASN A 20 21.10 6.99 19.27
CA ASN A 20 21.62 5.94 18.40
C ASN A 20 22.51 6.58 17.31
N VAL A 21 23.77 6.83 17.64
CA VAL A 21 24.80 7.22 16.67
C VAL A 21 25.27 5.95 15.93
N ILE A 22 24.68 5.66 14.78
CA ILE A 22 25.21 4.65 13.86
C ILE A 22 26.37 5.27 13.09
N ILE A 23 27.59 5.06 13.57
CA ILE A 23 28.81 5.41 12.84
C ILE A 23 28.99 4.39 11.70
N ARG A 24 28.65 4.78 10.47
CA ARG A 24 29.18 4.11 9.27
C ARG A 24 30.54 4.71 8.96
N LEU A 25 31.61 4.02 9.35
CA LEU A 25 32.96 4.30 8.84
C LEU A 25 32.98 4.02 7.34
N VAL A 26 33.04 5.08 6.54
CA VAL A 26 33.45 4.99 5.14
C VAL A 26 34.97 4.87 5.16
N PHE A 27 35.50 3.73 4.73
CA PHE A 27 36.94 3.52 4.58
C PHE A 27 37.48 4.48 3.49
N SER A 28 38.05 5.59 3.93
CA SER A 28 39.05 6.35 3.16
C SER A 28 40.43 5.90 3.63
N ALA A 29 41.38 5.82 2.69
CA ALA A 29 42.77 5.33 2.77
C ALA A 29 43.29 4.93 4.18
N ALA A 30 43.72 3.67 4.31
CA ALA A 30 44.16 3.06 5.55
C ALA A 30 45.22 3.88 6.31
N ASN A 31 44.85 4.38 7.49
CA ASN A 31 45.81 4.85 8.49
C ASN A 31 46.47 3.63 9.15
N PRO A 32 47.80 3.45 9.07
CA PRO A 32 48.50 2.30 9.63
C PRO A 32 48.46 2.22 11.17
N GLN A 33 48.03 3.27 11.88
CA GLN A 33 47.92 3.28 13.35
C GLN A 33 46.47 3.33 13.90
N GLY A 34 45.45 3.15 13.06
CA GLY A 34 44.07 3.07 13.54
C GLY A 34 43.73 1.69 14.12
N LEU A 35 43.14 1.64 15.31
CA LEU A 35 42.58 0.42 15.91
C LEU A 35 41.57 -0.23 14.95
N LYS A 36 41.90 -1.41 14.42
CA LYS A 36 41.03 -2.21 13.57
C LYS A 36 40.27 -3.21 14.44
N PHE A 37 38.95 -3.06 14.54
CA PHE A 37 38.11 -4.10 15.11
C PHE A 37 37.84 -5.17 14.03
N ILE A 38 38.41 -6.36 14.22
CA ILE A 38 38.48 -7.41 13.18
C ILE A 38 37.21 -8.28 13.14
N HIS A 39 36.32 -8.21 14.14
CA HIS A 39 35.16 -9.10 14.22
C HIS A 39 33.84 -8.36 14.52
N ASN A 40 32.81 -8.66 13.73
CA ASN A 40 31.42 -8.31 14.07
C ASN A 40 30.98 -9.12 15.29
N THR A 41 30.34 -8.46 16.25
CA THR A 41 29.81 -9.15 17.43
C THR A 41 28.54 -9.93 17.09
N LYS A 42 28.29 -11.06 17.78
CA LYS A 42 27.03 -11.83 17.63
C LYS A 42 25.78 -10.98 17.84
N SER A 43 25.86 -9.94 18.67
CA SER A 43 24.78 -8.98 18.91
C SER A 43 24.52 -8.09 17.70
N GLN A 44 25.57 -7.59 17.03
CA GLN A 44 25.43 -6.85 15.75
C GLN A 44 24.87 -7.74 14.64
N GLU A 45 25.28 -9.01 14.58
CA GLU A 45 24.77 -10.00 13.62
C GLU A 45 23.26 -10.25 13.83
N ARG A 46 22.82 -10.40 15.10
CA ARG A 46 21.40 -10.59 15.46
C ARG A 46 20.56 -9.35 15.15
N THR A 47 21.06 -8.15 15.46
CA THR A 47 20.37 -6.89 15.10
C THR A 47 20.24 -6.74 13.59
N ARG A 48 21.29 -7.10 12.83
CA ARG A 48 21.28 -7.06 11.37
C ARG A 48 20.32 -8.09 10.76
N ARG A 49 20.21 -9.29 11.33
CA ARG A 49 19.22 -10.30 10.93
C ARG A 49 17.78 -9.85 11.21
N ARG A 50 17.53 -9.21 12.37
CA ARG A 50 16.20 -8.66 12.71
C ARG A 50 15.78 -7.48 11.83
N GLN A 51 16.74 -6.74 11.28
CA GLN A 51 16.49 -5.60 10.39
C GLN A 51 16.37 -5.98 8.90
N GLN A 52 16.63 -7.24 8.53
CA GLN A 52 16.45 -7.67 7.15
C GLN A 52 14.95 -7.90 6.88
N PRO A 53 14.34 -7.17 5.93
CA PRO A 53 12.96 -7.40 5.56
C PRO A 53 12.82 -8.80 4.94
N ILE A 54 11.73 -9.49 5.30
CA ILE A 54 11.34 -10.76 4.67
C ILE A 54 11.21 -10.50 3.16
N LYS A 55 12.04 -11.15 2.34
CA LYS A 55 12.00 -11.04 0.89
C LYS A 55 10.86 -11.91 0.36
N LEU A 56 9.70 -11.30 0.16
CA LEU A 56 8.67 -11.84 -0.72
C LEU A 56 9.01 -11.44 -2.15
N GLU A 57 8.88 -12.37 -3.10
CA GLU A 57 9.08 -12.03 -4.51
C GLU A 57 7.96 -11.07 -4.97
N PRO A 58 8.29 -9.86 -5.47
CA PRO A 58 7.29 -8.92 -5.93
C PRO A 58 6.68 -9.38 -7.25
N LEU A 59 5.40 -9.06 -7.47
CA LEU A 59 4.70 -9.23 -8.75
C LEU A 59 5.57 -8.70 -9.91
N PRO A 60 5.54 -9.32 -11.11
CA PRO A 60 6.45 -8.99 -12.22
C PRO A 60 6.50 -7.50 -12.58
N LEU A 61 5.35 -6.83 -12.63
CA LEU A 61 5.25 -5.39 -12.90
C LEU A 61 5.87 -4.54 -11.79
N LEU A 62 5.67 -4.94 -10.53
CA LEU A 62 6.26 -4.26 -9.38
C LEU A 62 7.78 -4.47 -9.33
N LYS A 63 8.27 -5.62 -9.78
CA LYS A 63 9.72 -5.94 -9.90
C LYS A 63 10.41 -5.00 -10.89
N VAL A 64 9.82 -4.79 -12.07
CA VAL A 64 10.33 -3.85 -13.08
C VAL A 64 10.31 -2.43 -12.56
N TYR A 65 9.20 -2.01 -11.93
CA TYR A 65 9.09 -0.67 -11.35
C TYR A 65 10.13 -0.43 -10.23
N GLN A 66 10.30 -1.39 -9.33
CA GLN A 66 11.30 -1.31 -8.25
C GLN A 66 12.71 -1.21 -8.81
N HIS A 67 13.07 -2.02 -9.82
CA HIS A 67 14.37 -1.97 -10.48
C HIS A 67 14.66 -0.58 -11.07
N HIS A 68 13.72 0.02 -11.79
CA HIS A 68 13.88 1.37 -12.34
C HIS A 68 13.99 2.49 -11.29
N LYS A 69 13.55 2.22 -10.06
CA LYS A 69 13.63 3.18 -8.94
C LYS A 69 14.80 2.88 -7.99
N GLN A 70 15.62 1.86 -8.25
CA GLN A 70 16.82 1.60 -7.46
C GLN A 70 17.87 2.69 -7.68
N PRO A 71 18.63 3.08 -6.63
CA PRO A 71 19.67 4.09 -6.75
C PRO A 71 20.70 3.75 -7.82
N GLU A 72 21.12 2.48 -7.93
CA GLU A 72 22.11 2.05 -8.93
C GLU A 72 21.62 2.31 -10.36
N TYR A 73 20.36 1.96 -10.67
CA TYR A 73 19.77 2.21 -11.98
C TYR A 73 19.67 3.71 -12.30
N ILE A 74 19.24 4.52 -11.33
CA ILE A 74 19.15 5.98 -11.49
C ILE A 74 20.54 6.60 -11.69
N TYR A 75 21.55 6.16 -10.92
CA TYR A 75 22.93 6.63 -11.08
C TYR A 75 23.51 6.23 -12.43
N GLN A 76 23.25 5.01 -12.89
CA GLN A 76 23.66 4.55 -14.21
C GLN A 76 23.01 5.38 -15.31
N LYS A 77 21.69 5.61 -15.26
CA LYS A 77 20.97 6.45 -16.23
C LYS A 77 21.43 7.91 -16.22
N ASN A 78 21.67 8.49 -15.05
CA ASN A 78 22.22 9.84 -14.95
C ASN A 78 23.65 9.90 -15.49
N ARG A 79 24.46 8.87 -15.27
CA ARG A 79 25.81 8.77 -15.83
C ARG A 79 25.78 8.66 -17.35
N GLU A 80 24.90 7.82 -17.91
CA GLU A 80 24.65 7.72 -19.35
C GLU A 80 24.22 9.07 -19.94
N HIS A 81 23.31 9.78 -19.27
CA HIS A 81 22.87 11.12 -19.69
C HIS A 81 24.02 12.15 -19.66
N LEU A 82 24.83 12.16 -18.60
CA LEU A 82 25.99 13.07 -18.50
C LEU A 82 27.09 12.75 -19.53
N LEU A 83 27.26 11.47 -19.89
CA LEU A 83 28.14 11.05 -20.99
C LEU A 83 27.56 11.51 -22.34
N ALA A 84 26.25 11.37 -22.56
CA ALA A 84 25.58 11.80 -23.79
C ALA A 84 25.63 13.33 -24.00
N CYS A 85 25.56 14.11 -22.91
CA CYS A 85 25.69 15.57 -22.95
C CYS A 85 27.16 16.06 -22.96
N GLY A 86 28.15 15.17 -23.00
CA GLY A 86 29.57 15.53 -23.05
C GLY A 86 30.15 16.14 -21.75
N LEU A 87 29.38 16.13 -20.65
CA LEU A 87 29.77 16.68 -19.34
C LEU A 87 30.63 15.69 -18.52
N LEU A 88 30.71 14.44 -18.95
CA LEU A 88 31.51 13.38 -18.32
C LEU A 88 32.38 12.71 -19.40
N GLN A 89 33.66 12.51 -19.11
CA GLN A 89 34.58 11.77 -19.99
C GLN A 89 34.53 10.27 -19.64
N PRO A 90 34.53 9.34 -20.62
CA PRO A 90 34.60 7.91 -20.36
C PRO A 90 35.92 7.54 -19.65
N SER A 91 35.87 6.77 -18.56
CA SER A 91 37.10 6.28 -17.92
C SER A 91 37.60 4.99 -18.59
N PRO A 92 38.90 4.85 -18.91
CA PRO A 92 39.44 3.70 -19.65
C PRO A 92 39.82 2.53 -18.72
N SER A 93 38.95 2.13 -17.78
CA SER A 93 39.34 1.16 -16.74
C SER A 93 38.40 -0.04 -16.52
N ALA A 94 37.40 -0.27 -17.36
CA ALA A 94 36.48 -1.41 -17.14
C ALA A 94 36.87 -2.71 -17.87
N GLU A 95 37.84 -2.69 -18.80
CA GLU A 95 38.01 -3.81 -19.76
C GLU A 95 39.19 -4.76 -19.53
N LYS A 96 40.03 -4.57 -18.50
CA LYS A 96 41.17 -5.48 -18.25
C LYS A 96 41.34 -5.85 -16.78
N ARG A 97 40.57 -6.83 -16.32
CA ARG A 97 40.95 -7.71 -15.19
C ARG A 97 40.51 -9.16 -15.47
N LYS A 98 41.27 -9.84 -16.33
CA LYS A 98 41.49 -11.28 -16.20
C LYS A 98 42.93 -11.45 -15.69
N TRP A 99 43.08 -11.98 -14.48
CA TRP A 99 44.38 -12.27 -13.89
C TRP A 99 45.01 -13.49 -14.56
N SER A 100 46.27 -13.36 -14.95
CA SER A 100 47.21 -14.46 -15.11
C SER A 100 48.41 -14.14 -14.22
N ALA A 101 48.81 -15.12 -13.41
CA ALA A 101 49.83 -15.02 -12.40
C ALA A 101 51.16 -15.57 -12.93
N THR A 102 52.25 -14.79 -12.89
CA THR A 102 53.60 -15.30 -12.57
C THR A 102 54.58 -14.17 -12.23
N SER A 103 55.19 -14.31 -11.05
CA SER A 103 56.57 -14.01 -10.61
C SER A 103 57.44 -12.91 -11.26
N LYS A 104 57.98 -12.06 -10.36
CA LYS A 104 59.40 -11.57 -10.27
C LYS A 104 59.86 -10.64 -11.42
N VAL A 105 60.67 -9.59 -11.28
CA VAL A 105 61.56 -9.03 -10.24
C VAL A 105 62.13 -7.70 -10.83
N LEU A 106 62.59 -6.78 -9.97
CA LEU A 106 63.53 -5.65 -10.21
C LEU A 106 63.10 -4.39 -10.99
N THR A 107 63.28 -3.27 -10.28
CA THR A 107 63.50 -1.85 -10.66
C THR A 107 64.59 -1.64 -11.75
N PRO A 108 64.60 -0.54 -12.56
CA PRO A 108 65.08 0.76 -12.06
C PRO A 108 64.54 2.06 -12.72
N THR A 109 64.59 3.14 -11.92
CA THR A 109 64.77 4.60 -12.22
C THR A 109 64.05 5.34 -13.37
N PRO A 110 63.58 6.59 -13.13
CA PRO A 110 63.04 7.47 -14.17
C PRO A 110 64.14 8.36 -14.81
N PRO A 111 64.04 8.69 -16.11
CA PRO A 111 64.90 9.71 -16.71
C PRO A 111 64.36 11.13 -16.45
N LYS A 112 65.27 11.97 -15.96
CA LYS A 112 65.49 13.42 -16.22
C LYS A 112 64.79 13.90 -17.52
N GLN A 113 64.14 15.06 -17.63
CA GLN A 113 64.47 16.45 -17.29
C GLN A 113 63.21 17.30 -17.68
N LEU A 114 63.02 18.59 -17.40
CA LEU A 114 63.94 19.73 -17.45
C LEU A 114 63.44 20.85 -16.51
N ARG A 115 64.40 21.48 -15.83
CA ARG A 115 64.23 22.66 -14.98
C ARG A 115 64.10 23.90 -15.85
N THR A 116 63.15 24.78 -15.54
CA THR A 116 63.23 26.20 -15.89
C THR A 116 63.69 26.96 -14.67
N ALA A 117 64.86 27.58 -14.80
CA ALA A 117 65.53 28.32 -13.76
C ALA A 117 64.88 29.69 -13.51
N LEU A 118 64.58 30.00 -12.24
CA LEU A 118 64.45 31.37 -11.76
C LEU A 118 65.58 31.62 -10.76
N LYS A 119 66.37 32.66 -11.03
CA LYS A 119 67.58 33.05 -10.31
C LYS A 119 67.27 33.46 -8.85
N PRO A 120 68.21 33.28 -7.92
CA PRO A 120 68.04 33.65 -6.51
C PRO A 120 68.10 35.17 -6.37
N SER A 121 66.97 35.78 -6.03
CA SER A 121 66.94 37.15 -5.51
C SER A 121 67.34 37.11 -4.05
N ALA A 122 68.35 37.91 -3.70
CA ALA A 122 68.94 38.02 -2.39
C ALA A 122 67.89 38.24 -1.29
N CYS A 123 67.90 37.35 -0.30
CA CYS A 123 67.20 37.56 0.96
C CYS A 123 67.80 38.80 1.66
N LYS A 124 67.08 39.92 1.63
CA LYS A 124 67.24 40.94 2.66
C LYS A 124 66.50 40.45 3.90
N SER A 125 67.26 40.11 4.94
CA SER A 125 66.74 39.97 6.29
C SER A 125 66.32 41.33 6.80
N SER A 126 65.00 41.58 6.94
CA SER A 126 64.45 42.46 7.97
C SER A 126 62.92 42.48 7.86
N ALA A 127 62.25 41.64 8.66
CA ALA A 127 60.92 41.96 9.15
C ALA A 127 60.98 41.73 10.66
N SER A 128 61.12 42.81 11.42
CA SER A 128 60.86 42.82 12.84
C SER A 128 59.46 42.24 13.13
N PRO A 129 59.22 41.61 14.30
CA PRO A 129 57.87 41.22 14.70
C PRO A 129 56.94 42.44 14.62
N PRO A 130 55.67 42.30 14.22
CA PRO A 130 54.72 43.40 14.33
C PRO A 130 54.65 43.82 15.80
N SER A 131 54.96 45.07 16.11
CA SER A 131 54.87 45.60 17.46
C SER A 131 53.40 45.67 17.86
N TYR A 132 52.95 44.80 18.76
CA TYR A 132 51.60 44.83 19.33
C TYR A 132 51.51 45.84 20.48
N VAL A 133 52.12 47.02 20.35
CA VAL A 133 52.10 48.04 21.40
C VAL A 133 50.84 48.88 21.23
N PHE A 134 49.91 48.73 22.18
CA PHE A 134 48.66 49.49 22.22
C PHE A 134 48.64 50.34 23.49
N ASN A 135 48.42 51.65 23.33
CA ASN A 135 48.39 52.58 24.45
C ASN A 135 46.99 52.64 25.10
N GLU A 136 45.92 52.47 24.31
CA GLU A 136 44.53 52.55 24.75
C GLU A 136 43.69 51.32 24.32
N THR A 137 42.64 51.02 25.10
CA THR A 137 41.72 49.88 24.84
C THR A 137 40.92 50.06 23.55
N GLU A 138 40.60 51.30 23.19
CA GLU A 138 39.83 51.64 21.98
C GLU A 138 40.59 51.29 20.68
N ASP A 139 41.92 51.42 20.68
CA ASP A 139 42.76 51.04 19.55
C ASP A 139 42.75 49.53 19.30
N VAL A 140 42.66 48.73 20.38
CA VAL A 140 42.55 47.27 20.31
C VAL A 140 41.19 46.84 19.76
N ILE A 141 40.12 47.52 20.17
CA ILE A 141 38.76 47.30 19.66
C ILE A 141 38.72 47.61 18.15
N LYS A 142 39.33 48.74 17.73
CA LYS A 142 39.40 49.15 16.33
C LYS A 142 40.21 48.19 15.45
N ALA A 143 41.20 47.50 16.03
CA ALA A 143 42.00 46.49 15.34
C ALA A 143 41.23 45.17 15.05
N ASN A 144 40.03 44.99 15.63
CA ASN A 144 39.10 43.88 15.38
C ASN A 144 39.78 42.49 15.38
N ILE A 145 40.55 42.23 16.42
CA ILE A 145 41.36 41.02 16.54
C ILE A 145 40.50 39.89 17.10
N THR A 146 40.43 38.79 16.35
CA THR A 146 39.60 37.61 16.69
C THR A 146 40.40 36.35 16.97
N ASP A 147 41.73 36.38 16.77
CA ASP A 147 42.61 35.23 16.99
C ASP A 147 43.07 35.18 18.46
N PRO A 148 42.65 34.17 19.26
CA PRO A 148 42.96 34.07 20.68
C PRO A 148 44.45 34.20 21.03
N LEU A 149 45.33 33.64 20.22
CA LEU A 149 46.79 33.71 20.46
C LEU A 149 47.33 35.14 20.31
N LYS A 150 46.72 35.97 19.45
CA LYS A 150 47.09 37.38 19.32
C LYS A 150 46.53 38.18 20.49
N ILE A 151 45.32 37.87 20.93
CA ILE A 151 44.70 38.52 22.10
C ILE A 151 45.56 38.29 23.35
N ILE A 152 46.02 37.05 23.58
CA ILE A 152 46.92 36.71 24.70
C ILE A 152 48.22 37.54 24.61
N LYS A 153 48.86 37.58 23.44
CA LYS A 153 50.10 38.37 23.24
C LYS A 153 49.90 39.85 23.55
N ILE A 154 48.79 40.44 23.09
CA ILE A 154 48.46 41.86 23.32
C ILE A 154 48.31 42.15 24.82
N ILE A 155 47.67 41.27 25.57
CA ILE A 155 47.43 41.47 27.01
C ILE A 155 48.71 41.27 27.83
N CYS A 156 49.57 40.34 27.41
CA CYS A 156 50.85 40.09 28.07
C CYS A 156 51.89 41.19 27.78
N GLU A 157 51.90 41.74 26.56
CA GLU A 157 52.86 42.78 26.14
C GLU A 157 52.46 44.18 26.66
N ASN A 158 51.17 44.49 26.77
CA ASN A 158 50.66 45.80 27.19
C ASN A 158 50.13 45.77 28.63
N LYS A 159 51.02 45.96 29.60
CA LYS A 159 50.63 45.94 31.03
C LYS A 159 49.68 47.07 31.45
N ASN A 160 49.61 48.13 30.65
CA ASN A 160 48.75 49.30 30.80
C ASN A 160 47.26 49.03 30.53
N LEU A 161 46.90 47.95 29.83
CA LEU A 161 45.50 47.71 29.43
C LEU A 161 44.65 47.04 30.54
N GLY A 162 45.27 46.42 31.55
CA GLY A 162 44.58 45.78 32.67
C GLY A 162 43.79 44.51 32.28
N PHE A 163 42.60 44.67 31.70
CA PHE A 163 41.72 43.59 31.24
C PHE A 163 40.87 44.06 30.04
N LEU A 164 40.40 43.10 29.22
CA LEU A 164 39.55 43.37 28.06
C LEU A 164 38.26 42.55 28.13
N TYR A 165 37.17 43.12 27.62
CA TYR A 165 35.91 42.39 27.43
C TYR A 165 35.86 41.74 26.06
N MET A 166 35.33 40.53 26.00
CA MET A 166 35.12 39.79 24.77
C MET A 166 33.72 39.18 24.68
N THR A 167 33.18 39.14 23.49
CA THR A 167 31.86 38.56 23.18
C THR A 167 32.03 37.66 21.96
N PRO A 168 31.20 36.61 21.76
CA PRO A 168 31.22 35.86 20.51
C PRO A 168 31.15 36.78 19.28
N ALA A 169 32.03 36.57 18.31
CA ALA A 169 32.12 37.40 17.11
C ALA A 169 30.88 37.26 16.21
N VAL A 170 30.19 36.12 16.32
CA VAL A 170 29.03 35.76 15.50
C VAL A 170 27.95 35.16 16.41
N PRO A 171 26.64 35.36 16.11
CA PRO A 171 25.57 34.71 16.87
C PRO A 171 25.66 33.18 16.89
N LYS A 172 25.19 32.55 17.97
CA LYS A 172 25.16 31.08 18.17
C LYS A 172 24.42 30.32 17.06
N SER A 173 23.53 30.97 16.31
CA SER A 173 22.79 30.41 15.19
C SER A 173 23.58 30.32 13.88
N SER A 174 24.75 30.96 13.80
CA SER A 174 25.55 31.01 12.57
C SER A 174 26.42 29.77 12.38
N ILE A 175 26.65 29.39 11.13
CA ILE A 175 27.57 28.31 10.74
C ILE A 175 29.03 28.63 11.11
N LYS A 176 29.36 29.93 11.23
CA LYS A 176 30.70 30.41 11.61
C LYS A 176 30.87 30.60 13.12
N TYR A 177 29.87 30.22 13.91
CA TYR A 177 29.98 30.22 15.36
C TYR A 177 31.00 29.16 15.80
N ASP A 178 31.94 29.59 16.62
CA ASP A 178 32.96 28.76 17.25
C ASP A 178 33.19 29.33 18.65
N THR A 179 33.40 28.47 19.64
CA THR A 179 33.55 28.83 21.05
C THR A 179 34.68 29.83 21.28
N PHE A 180 35.77 29.70 20.50
CA PHE A 180 36.94 30.57 20.59
C PHE A 180 36.96 31.72 19.56
N ASN A 181 35.91 31.85 18.73
CA ASN A 181 35.77 32.97 17.80
C ASN A 181 35.14 34.16 18.54
N LEU A 182 35.97 34.82 19.33
CA LEU A 182 35.60 35.96 20.17
C LEU A 182 36.07 37.27 19.54
N LYS A 183 35.33 38.36 19.78
CA LYS A 183 35.72 39.73 19.43
C LYS A 183 35.91 40.55 20.69
N ILE A 184 36.88 41.46 20.70
CA ILE A 184 37.10 42.42 21.79
C ILE A 184 36.10 43.57 21.63
N VAL A 185 35.45 43.96 22.72
CA VAL A 185 34.33 44.91 22.71
C VAL A 185 34.43 45.86 23.91
N SER A 186 33.91 47.07 23.79
CA SER A 186 33.69 47.97 24.93
C SER A 186 32.54 47.48 25.82
N TYR A 187 32.48 47.97 27.06
CA TYR A 187 31.47 47.53 28.04
C TYR A 187 30.02 47.69 27.54
N ASP A 188 29.71 48.77 26.84
CA ASP A 188 28.36 49.10 26.38
C ASP A 188 27.80 48.11 25.34
N CYS A 189 28.68 47.44 24.61
CA CYS A 189 28.32 46.52 23.52
C CYS A 189 28.35 45.04 23.96
N ILE A 190 28.38 44.79 25.28
CA ILE A 190 28.40 43.44 25.86
C ILE A 190 26.99 42.86 25.98
N ASN A 191 26.86 41.56 25.69
CA ASN A 191 25.68 40.82 26.13
C ASN A 191 25.83 40.47 27.62
N LYS A 192 25.05 41.13 28.49
CA LYS A 192 25.13 40.97 29.95
C LYS A 192 24.97 39.52 30.43
N ASN A 193 24.36 38.67 29.60
CA ASN A 193 24.11 37.27 29.91
C ASN A 193 25.19 36.32 29.41
N ASP A 194 26.09 36.72 28.49
CA ASP A 194 27.13 35.83 27.94
C ASP A 194 28.32 36.65 27.41
N TYR A 195 29.34 36.80 28.25
CA TYR A 195 30.55 37.55 27.92
C TYR A 195 31.78 37.04 28.65
N TYR A 196 32.95 37.36 28.11
CA TYR A 196 34.23 36.98 28.66
C TYR A 196 35.00 38.23 29.09
N THR A 197 35.78 38.12 30.15
CA THR A 197 36.84 39.09 30.49
C THR A 197 38.18 38.38 30.46
N ILE A 198 39.17 38.99 29.83
CA ILE A 198 40.54 38.44 29.76
C ILE A 198 41.52 39.40 30.39
N SER A 199 42.37 38.86 31.24
CA SER A 199 43.42 39.57 31.97
C SER A 199 44.75 38.82 31.82
N GLN A 200 45.84 39.40 32.31
CA GLN A 200 47.16 38.76 32.29
C GLN A 200 47.23 37.44 33.05
N LYS A 201 46.31 37.19 33.98
CA LYS A 201 46.33 35.99 34.83
C LYS A 201 45.27 34.96 34.44
N ALA A 202 44.14 35.42 33.92
CA ALA A 202 42.98 34.57 33.71
C ALA A 202 41.99 35.12 32.68
N VAL A 203 41.22 34.19 32.13
CA VAL A 203 39.98 34.42 31.38
C VAL A 203 38.81 34.03 32.28
N ILE A 204 37.83 34.92 32.40
CA ILE A 204 36.60 34.70 33.14
C ILE A 204 35.46 34.69 32.13
N HIS A 205 34.68 33.60 32.09
CA HIS A 205 33.45 33.53 31.31
C HIS A 205 32.25 33.73 32.24
N THR A 206 31.44 34.74 31.97
CA THR A 206 30.20 35.01 32.69
C THR A 206 29.03 34.61 31.80
N CYS A 207 28.29 33.58 32.20
CA CYS A 207 27.09 33.10 31.51
C CYS A 207 25.91 33.02 32.49
N ASP A 208 24.84 33.78 32.23
CA ASP A 208 23.59 33.80 33.02
C ASP A 208 23.79 33.92 34.55
N GLY A 209 24.83 34.65 34.98
CA GLY A 209 25.16 34.88 36.39
C GLY A 209 26.18 33.90 36.99
N GLU A 210 26.49 32.81 36.29
CA GLU A 210 27.58 31.89 36.64
C GLU A 210 28.91 32.40 36.09
N VAL A 211 29.97 32.26 36.88
CA VAL A 211 31.30 32.78 36.57
C VAL A 211 32.31 31.65 36.55
N GLU A 212 32.80 31.30 35.36
CA GLU A 212 33.85 30.30 35.18
C GLU A 212 35.22 30.96 35.08
N PHE A 213 36.12 30.64 36.01
CA PHE A 213 37.49 31.13 36.03
C PHE A 213 38.44 30.13 35.37
N MET A 214 39.18 30.58 34.35
CA MET A 214 40.21 29.80 33.68
C MET A 214 41.55 30.54 33.70
N GLN A 215 42.63 29.85 34.11
CA GLN A 215 43.99 30.41 34.01
C GLN A 215 44.35 30.64 32.54
N LEU A 216 45.11 31.72 32.26
CA LEU A 216 45.44 32.13 30.89
C LEU A 216 46.19 31.03 30.12
N ASP A 217 47.19 30.40 30.74
CA ASP A 217 47.97 29.31 30.14
C ASP A 217 47.10 28.09 29.79
N ARG A 218 46.13 27.77 30.65
CA ARG A 218 45.18 26.69 30.43
C ARG A 218 44.24 27.03 29.28
N TRP A 219 43.74 28.26 29.22
CA TRP A 219 42.86 28.71 28.13
C TRP A 219 43.58 28.70 26.77
N GLU A 220 44.87 29.08 26.74
CA GLU A 220 45.72 28.93 25.54
C GLU A 220 45.81 27.47 25.10
N GLN A 221 46.07 26.57 26.05
CA GLN A 221 46.16 25.14 25.78
C GLN A 221 44.84 24.55 25.28
N GLU A 222 43.71 24.94 25.86
CA GLU A 222 42.37 24.53 25.42
C GLU A 222 42.05 25.03 24.00
N TYR A 223 42.46 26.25 23.65
CA TYR A 223 42.36 26.75 22.27
C TYR A 223 43.20 25.92 21.28
N LEU A 224 44.43 25.57 21.65
CA LEU A 224 45.29 24.73 20.82
C LEU A 224 44.67 23.33 20.62
N TYR A 225 44.14 22.73 21.68
CA TYR A 225 43.42 21.46 21.58
C TYR A 225 42.18 21.58 20.70
N HIS A 226 41.38 22.63 20.87
CA HIS A 226 40.21 22.89 20.03
C HIS A 226 40.61 22.92 18.54
N LYS A 227 41.67 23.65 18.18
CA LYS A 227 42.20 23.73 16.82
C LYS A 227 42.69 22.37 16.28
N THR A 228 43.22 21.50 17.13
CA THR A 228 43.57 20.12 16.74
C THR A 228 42.33 19.25 16.54
N PHE A 229 41.32 19.36 17.41
CA PHE A 229 40.08 18.61 17.32
C PHE A 229 39.28 19.00 16.07
N THR A 230 39.14 20.28 15.74
CA THR A 230 38.43 20.72 14.53
C THR A 230 39.01 20.13 13.24
N LYS A 231 40.32 19.80 13.23
CA LYS A 231 40.99 19.19 12.07
C LYS A 231 40.73 17.69 11.92
N ILE A 232 40.26 17.01 12.98
CA ILE A 232 39.93 15.58 12.88
C ILE A 232 38.76 15.45 11.88
N PRO A 233 38.85 14.55 10.88
CA PRO A 233 37.87 14.47 9.79
C PRO A 233 36.42 14.36 10.24
N ILE A 234 36.15 13.68 11.36
CA ILE A 234 34.80 13.52 11.88
C ILE A 234 34.18 14.85 12.32
N PHE A 235 34.95 15.74 12.97
CA PHE A 235 34.50 17.05 13.42
C PHE A 235 34.46 18.05 12.26
N ALA A 236 35.46 18.02 11.37
CA ALA A 236 35.51 18.89 10.19
C ALA A 236 34.31 18.71 9.24
N ILE A 237 33.82 17.48 9.10
CA ILE A 237 32.70 17.14 8.22
C ILE A 237 31.38 17.05 9.00
N PHE A 238 31.39 17.15 10.33
CA PHE A 238 30.21 16.97 11.18
C PHE A 238 29.03 17.84 10.75
N CYS A 239 29.24 19.15 10.55
CA CYS A 239 28.17 20.04 10.13
C CYS A 239 27.58 19.63 8.78
N LYS A 240 28.42 19.25 7.81
CA LYS A 240 27.97 18.75 6.50
C LYS A 240 27.19 17.44 6.63
N LEU A 241 27.66 16.50 7.45
CA LEU A 241 26.99 15.22 7.69
C LEU A 241 25.66 15.40 8.42
N LYS A 242 25.59 16.28 9.43
CA LYS A 242 24.37 16.61 10.17
C LYS A 242 23.34 17.22 9.23
N SER A 243 23.72 18.24 8.46
CA SER A 243 22.86 18.86 7.45
C SER A 243 22.39 17.86 6.40
N PHE A 244 23.28 17.01 5.88
CA PHE A 244 22.90 15.97 4.91
C PHE A 244 21.96 14.93 5.52
N THR A 245 22.17 14.53 6.77
CA THR A 245 21.33 13.54 7.46
C THR A 245 19.94 14.07 7.69
N GLU A 246 19.81 15.32 8.16
CA GLU A 246 18.51 15.99 8.33
C GLU A 246 17.82 16.21 6.98
N TRP A 247 18.53 16.69 5.97
CA TRP A 247 17.99 16.81 4.61
C TRP A 247 17.48 15.45 4.10
N ARG A 248 18.27 14.40 4.23
CA ARG A 248 17.89 13.05 3.80
C ARG A 248 16.67 12.54 4.56
N LYS A 249 16.61 12.76 5.88
CA LYS A 249 15.46 12.41 6.71
C LYS A 249 14.21 13.14 6.22
N ASN A 250 14.29 14.44 6.00
CA ASN A 250 13.17 15.26 5.52
C ASN A 250 12.70 14.85 4.12
N VAL A 251 13.62 14.62 3.19
CA VAL A 251 13.28 14.13 1.84
C VAL A 251 12.61 12.76 1.90
N ARG A 252 13.12 11.83 2.72
CA ARG A 252 12.50 10.52 2.89
C ARG A 252 11.12 10.62 3.51
N SER A 253 10.96 11.40 4.57
CA SER A 253 9.66 11.64 5.21
C SER A 253 8.66 12.24 4.23
N LYS A 254 9.07 13.23 3.42
CA LYS A 254 8.23 13.84 2.39
C LYS A 254 7.81 12.81 1.32
N LYS A 255 8.75 12.01 0.81
CA LYS A 255 8.45 10.96 -0.18
C LYS A 255 7.52 9.88 0.39
N ILE A 256 7.79 9.39 1.60
CA ILE A 256 6.96 8.37 2.27
C ILE A 256 5.57 8.92 2.57
N SER A 257 5.46 10.16 3.06
CA SER A 257 4.18 10.82 3.31
C SER A 257 3.39 11.01 2.01
N GLY A 258 4.04 11.41 0.92
CA GLY A 258 3.41 11.49 -0.40
C GLY A 258 2.86 10.15 -0.89
N CYS A 259 3.65 9.07 -0.79
CA CYS A 259 3.18 7.72 -1.13
C CYS A 259 2.05 7.27 -0.21
N ARG A 260 2.11 7.57 1.10
CA ARG A 260 1.05 7.23 2.06
C ARG A 260 -0.27 7.91 1.68
N LYS A 261 -0.25 9.19 1.33
CA LYS A 261 -1.42 9.93 0.85
C LYS A 261 -2.00 9.30 -0.42
N ALA A 262 -1.15 9.02 -1.41
CA ALA A 262 -1.59 8.37 -2.65
C ALA A 262 -2.22 6.99 -2.41
N LEU A 263 -1.67 6.18 -1.50
CA LEU A 263 -2.27 4.89 -1.13
C LEU A 263 -3.60 5.09 -0.40
N GLN A 264 -3.69 6.05 0.51
CA GLN A 264 -4.92 6.35 1.26
C GLN A 264 -6.04 6.89 0.37
N GLU A 265 -5.72 7.60 -0.71
CA GLU A 265 -6.68 8.10 -1.69
C GLU A 265 -7.20 6.99 -2.60
N ASN A 266 -6.32 6.10 -3.09
CA ASN A 266 -6.67 5.12 -4.13
C ASN A 266 -7.11 3.75 -3.60
N LEU A 267 -6.66 3.33 -2.41
CA LEU A 267 -6.97 2.01 -1.85
C LEU A 267 -8.03 2.11 -0.75
N PHE A 268 -9.20 1.54 -1.00
CA PHE A 268 -10.29 1.45 -0.01
C PHE A 268 -9.92 0.61 1.21
N ILE A 269 -9.11 -0.44 1.02
CA ILE A 269 -8.60 -1.31 2.10
C ILE A 269 -7.78 -0.51 3.12
N VAL A 270 -7.21 0.64 2.77
CA VAL A 270 -6.43 1.43 3.75
C VAL A 270 -7.33 2.15 4.75
N ASN A 271 -8.56 2.51 4.37
CA ASN A 271 -9.51 3.18 5.24
C ASN A 271 -10.10 2.20 6.28
N CYS A 272 -10.21 2.63 7.54
CA CYS A 272 -10.66 1.82 8.67
C CYS A 272 -12.13 1.37 8.55
N SER A 273 -12.99 2.23 8.02
CA SER A 273 -14.43 2.00 7.88
C SER A 273 -14.77 1.22 6.62
N LEU A 274 -14.08 1.49 5.51
CA LEU A 274 -14.33 0.85 4.22
C LEU A 274 -13.70 -0.55 4.12
N ARG A 275 -12.57 -0.81 4.79
CA ARG A 275 -11.92 -2.13 4.81
C ARG A 275 -12.84 -3.26 5.25
N PRO A 276 -13.46 -3.23 6.45
CA PRO A 276 -14.30 -4.32 6.90
C PRO A 276 -15.49 -4.54 5.96
N ALA A 277 -16.07 -3.48 5.41
CA ALA A 277 -17.18 -3.61 4.47
C ALA A 277 -16.79 -4.33 3.17
N VAL A 278 -15.62 -4.04 2.57
CA VAL A 278 -15.15 -4.78 1.38
C VAL A 278 -14.93 -6.25 1.70
N LEU A 279 -14.28 -6.53 2.83
CA LEU A 279 -14.01 -7.91 3.23
C LEU A 279 -15.30 -8.68 3.51
N ASN A 280 -16.29 -8.05 4.16
CA ASN A 280 -17.60 -8.64 4.41
C ASN A 280 -18.35 -8.91 3.09
N VAL A 281 -18.36 -7.95 2.16
CA VAL A 281 -18.96 -8.17 0.81
C VAL A 281 -18.27 -9.32 0.09
N GLN A 282 -16.94 -9.40 0.13
CA GLN A 282 -16.19 -10.51 -0.45
C GLN A 282 -16.50 -11.86 0.21
N GLU A 283 -16.63 -11.90 1.54
CA GLU A 283 -17.01 -13.11 2.27
C GLU A 283 -18.42 -13.57 1.90
N MET A 284 -19.38 -12.65 1.85
CA MET A 284 -20.75 -12.97 1.42
C MET A 284 -20.78 -13.45 -0.03
N CYS A 285 -20.06 -12.80 -0.94
CA CYS A 285 -19.88 -13.24 -2.32
C CYS A 285 -19.32 -14.67 -2.39
N TYR A 286 -18.31 -14.99 -1.58
CA TYR A 286 -17.73 -16.33 -1.53
C TYR A 286 -18.75 -17.37 -1.08
N ARG A 287 -19.48 -17.11 0.01
CA ARG A 287 -20.51 -18.02 0.56
C ARG A 287 -21.60 -18.33 -0.46
N ILE A 288 -22.02 -17.34 -1.23
CA ILE A 288 -23.08 -17.50 -2.24
C ILE A 288 -22.54 -18.15 -3.50
N SER A 289 -21.27 -17.94 -3.86
CA SER A 289 -20.66 -18.49 -5.08
C SER A 289 -20.64 -20.02 -5.17
N ASP A 290 -20.89 -20.72 -4.06
CA ASP A 290 -20.97 -22.18 -3.97
C ASP A 290 -22.41 -22.72 -4.11
N MET A 291 -23.39 -21.82 -4.16
CA MET A 291 -24.79 -22.20 -4.37
C MET A 291 -25.01 -22.65 -5.81
N GLY A 292 -25.47 -23.89 -6.01
CA GLY A 292 -25.86 -24.37 -7.33
C GLY A 292 -27.23 -23.84 -7.74
N LEU A 293 -27.38 -23.34 -8.97
CA LEU A 293 -28.69 -23.02 -9.55
C LEU A 293 -29.44 -24.27 -10.05
N CYS A 294 -28.69 -25.34 -10.31
CA CYS A 294 -29.24 -26.59 -10.83
C CYS A 294 -29.34 -27.63 -9.72
N ARG A 295 -30.50 -28.28 -9.61
CA ARG A 295 -30.76 -29.36 -8.64
C ARG A 295 -31.08 -30.65 -9.38
N ILE A 296 -30.19 -31.63 -9.31
CA ILE A 296 -30.40 -32.94 -9.95
C ILE A 296 -30.21 -34.03 -8.91
N GLU A 297 -31.26 -34.83 -8.69
CA GLU A 297 -31.23 -35.96 -7.77
C GLU A 297 -30.61 -37.18 -8.47
N LYS A 298 -29.69 -37.85 -7.77
CA LYS A 298 -29.05 -39.07 -8.28
C LYS A 298 -30.01 -40.23 -8.15
N GLY A 299 -30.09 -41.08 -9.19
CA GLY A 299 -30.97 -42.25 -9.18
C GLY A 299 -32.47 -41.93 -9.32
N TYR A 300 -32.82 -40.73 -9.80
CA TYR A 300 -34.20 -40.37 -10.14
C TYR A 300 -34.36 -40.19 -11.66
N THR A 301 -35.50 -40.64 -12.19
CA THR A 301 -35.88 -40.46 -13.60
C THR A 301 -37.00 -39.43 -13.66
N TYR A 302 -36.76 -38.32 -14.37
CA TYR A 302 -37.69 -37.21 -14.45
C TYR A 302 -38.57 -37.28 -15.69
N THR A 303 -39.81 -36.78 -15.62
CA THR A 303 -40.47 -36.24 -16.81
C THR A 303 -39.89 -34.86 -17.13
N LEU A 304 -39.99 -34.39 -18.38
CA LEU A 304 -39.48 -33.06 -18.75
C LEU A 304 -40.15 -31.94 -17.95
N GLU A 305 -41.47 -32.03 -17.74
CA GLU A 305 -42.24 -31.07 -16.95
C GLU A 305 -41.83 -31.09 -15.47
N GLU A 306 -41.64 -32.28 -14.90
CA GLU A 306 -41.18 -32.43 -13.52
C GLU A 306 -39.77 -31.88 -13.32
N PHE A 307 -38.86 -32.16 -14.27
CA PHE A 307 -37.52 -31.60 -14.25
C PHE A 307 -37.55 -30.07 -14.29
N ARG A 308 -38.35 -29.49 -15.20
CA ARG A 308 -38.53 -28.04 -15.32
C ARG A 308 -39.10 -27.44 -14.04
N SER A 309 -40.15 -28.04 -13.48
CA SER A 309 -40.75 -27.61 -12.22
C SER A 309 -39.74 -27.65 -11.06
N THR A 310 -38.94 -28.70 -10.97
CA THR A 310 -37.89 -28.85 -9.95
C THR A 310 -36.80 -27.80 -10.09
N GLN A 311 -36.35 -27.51 -11.32
CA GLN A 311 -35.37 -26.44 -11.57
C GLN A 311 -35.95 -25.07 -11.22
N PHE A 312 -37.19 -24.77 -11.61
CA PHE A 312 -37.82 -23.48 -11.32
C PHE A 312 -38.04 -23.26 -9.82
N LYS A 313 -38.47 -24.30 -9.10
CA LYS A 313 -38.56 -24.25 -7.63
C LYS A 313 -37.20 -23.95 -6.98
N GLN A 314 -36.13 -24.60 -7.45
CA GLN A 314 -34.78 -24.31 -6.98
C GLN A 314 -34.37 -22.86 -7.28
N LEU A 315 -34.73 -22.34 -8.45
CA LEU A 315 -34.43 -20.96 -8.83
C LEU A 315 -35.20 -19.93 -7.99
N ASP A 316 -36.44 -20.20 -7.62
CA ASP A 316 -37.21 -19.33 -6.73
C ASP A 316 -36.57 -19.25 -5.34
N GLU A 317 -36.12 -20.39 -4.79
CA GLU A 317 -35.38 -20.44 -3.52
C GLU A 317 -34.05 -19.66 -3.60
N VAL A 318 -33.33 -19.80 -4.72
CA VAL A 318 -32.09 -19.05 -4.96
C VAL A 318 -32.37 -17.56 -5.11
N ALA A 319 -33.40 -17.17 -5.87
CA ALA A 319 -33.78 -15.77 -6.07
C ALA A 319 -34.09 -15.08 -4.74
N SER A 320 -34.81 -15.76 -3.85
CA SER A 320 -35.07 -15.27 -2.49
C SER A 320 -33.78 -15.04 -1.70
N ARG A 321 -32.83 -16.00 -1.72
CA ARG A 321 -31.52 -15.85 -1.05
C ARG A 321 -30.67 -14.73 -1.66
N LEU A 322 -30.73 -14.55 -2.98
CA LEU A 322 -30.03 -13.46 -3.67
C LEU A 322 -30.60 -12.09 -3.31
N ALA A 323 -31.92 -11.99 -3.15
CA ALA A 323 -32.57 -10.77 -2.68
C ALA A 323 -32.14 -10.42 -1.24
N GLU A 324 -32.14 -11.40 -0.33
CA GLU A 324 -31.64 -11.22 1.05
C GLU A 324 -30.17 -10.80 1.06
N PHE A 325 -29.33 -11.46 0.27
CA PHE A 325 -27.93 -11.10 0.11
C PHE A 325 -27.75 -9.66 -0.36
N ARG A 326 -28.52 -9.24 -1.37
CA ARG A 326 -28.46 -7.88 -1.89
C ARG A 326 -28.80 -6.88 -0.80
N GLU A 327 -29.85 -7.12 -0.02
CA GLU A 327 -30.25 -6.23 1.08
C GLU A 327 -29.17 -6.14 2.17
N LEU A 328 -28.54 -7.26 2.53
CA LEU A 328 -27.41 -7.28 3.47
C LEU A 328 -26.20 -6.52 2.93
N ALA A 329 -25.83 -6.74 1.66
CA ALA A 329 -24.73 -6.02 1.01
C ALA A 329 -25.01 -4.53 0.94
N LYS A 330 -26.25 -4.14 0.64
CA LYS A 330 -26.71 -2.75 0.61
C LYS A 330 -26.51 -2.07 1.97
N GLU A 331 -26.92 -2.72 3.06
CA GLU A 331 -26.76 -2.18 4.42
C GLU A 331 -25.28 -2.06 4.83
N VAL A 332 -24.48 -3.10 4.59
CA VAL A 332 -23.04 -3.08 4.92
C VAL A 332 -22.31 -1.96 4.19
N VAL A 333 -22.57 -1.79 2.89
CA VAL A 333 -21.95 -0.73 2.08
C VAL A 333 -22.40 0.66 2.55
N ARG A 334 -23.71 0.85 2.83
CA ARG A 334 -24.22 2.14 3.29
C ARG A 334 -23.69 2.52 4.66
N SER A 335 -23.71 1.62 5.62
CA SER A 335 -23.20 1.85 6.98
C SER A 335 -21.73 2.27 6.96
N ALA A 336 -20.92 1.62 6.11
CA ALA A 336 -19.53 2.00 5.90
C ALA A 336 -19.36 3.37 5.22
N CYS A 337 -20.16 3.67 4.19
CA CYS A 337 -20.16 4.98 3.52
C CYS A 337 -20.54 6.12 4.47
N ARG A 338 -21.59 5.93 5.28
CA ARG A 338 -22.03 6.86 6.31
C ARG A 338 -20.94 7.11 7.34
N THR A 339 -20.33 6.04 7.87
CA THR A 339 -19.24 6.15 8.84
C THR A 339 -18.03 6.89 8.24
N ALA A 340 -17.62 6.54 7.01
CA ALA A 340 -16.49 7.19 6.33
C ALA A 340 -16.76 8.66 5.98
N LEU A 341 -18.01 9.04 5.74
CA LEU A 341 -18.40 10.44 5.51
C LEU A 341 -18.38 11.24 6.81
N LEU A 342 -18.88 10.67 7.91
CA LEU A 342 -18.83 11.26 9.25
C LEU A 342 -17.39 11.44 9.76
N GLU A 343 -16.51 10.45 9.55
CA GLU A 343 -15.08 10.55 9.85
C GLU A 343 -14.39 11.69 9.07
N SER A 344 -14.95 12.07 7.92
CA SER A 344 -14.47 13.20 7.11
C SER A 344 -15.05 14.55 7.55
N GLY A 345 -15.89 14.57 8.59
CA GLY A 345 -16.54 15.77 9.13
C GLY A 345 -17.82 16.18 8.40
N PHE A 346 -18.38 15.32 7.54
CA PHE A 346 -19.60 15.61 6.79
C PHE A 346 -20.74 14.69 7.24
N THR A 347 -21.92 15.26 7.46
CA THR A 347 -23.14 14.48 7.69
C THR A 347 -23.74 14.05 6.35
N PRO A 348 -24.06 12.76 6.16
CA PRO A 348 -24.83 12.33 5.01
C PRO A 348 -26.22 12.98 4.99
N ASP A 349 -26.70 13.31 3.79
CA ASP A 349 -28.02 13.90 3.57
C ASP A 349 -29.10 12.78 3.59
N ASP A 350 -29.13 11.98 4.67
CA ASP A 350 -29.91 10.72 4.79
C ASP A 350 -31.35 10.91 5.32
N TYR A 351 -31.84 12.16 5.39
CA TYR A 351 -33.07 12.55 6.12
C TYR A 351 -34.39 11.91 5.63
N PHE A 352 -34.39 11.18 4.51
CA PHE A 352 -35.61 10.60 3.93
C PHE A 352 -35.74 9.08 4.06
N TYR A 353 -34.70 8.34 4.47
CA TYR A 353 -34.70 6.86 4.41
C TYR A 353 -34.19 6.16 5.67
N ALA A 354 -34.12 6.84 6.82
CA ALA A 354 -33.84 6.17 8.08
C ALA A 354 -35.09 5.38 8.55
N PRO A 355 -35.05 4.04 8.66
CA PRO A 355 -36.14 3.30 9.28
C PRO A 355 -36.19 3.64 10.78
N GLU A 356 -37.37 3.97 11.29
CA GLU A 356 -37.65 4.40 12.67
C GLU A 356 -37.35 3.34 13.77
N GLN A 357 -36.61 2.26 13.50
CA GLN A 357 -36.63 1.05 14.34
C GLN A 357 -35.32 0.66 15.06
N VAL A 358 -34.31 1.53 15.20
CA VAL A 358 -33.05 1.15 15.91
C VAL A 358 -32.85 1.86 17.27
N THR A 359 -33.84 2.59 17.78
CA THR A 359 -33.67 3.39 19.02
C THR A 359 -34.15 2.72 20.32
N MET A 360 -34.37 1.39 20.36
CA MET A 360 -35.02 0.73 21.52
C MET A 360 -34.29 -0.50 22.11
N VAL A 361 -33.02 -0.78 21.82
CA VAL A 361 -32.30 -1.88 22.51
C VAL A 361 -30.85 -1.53 22.81
N THR A 362 -30.62 -0.62 23.76
CA THR A 362 -29.52 -0.68 24.75
C THR A 362 -29.78 0.37 25.82
N GLY A 363 -30.66 0.05 26.77
CA GLY A 363 -30.74 0.77 28.03
C GLY A 363 -29.53 0.40 28.88
N LEU A 364 -28.57 1.31 29.02
CA LEU A 364 -27.75 1.56 30.22
C LEU A 364 -26.77 2.72 29.96
N ALA A 365 -27.17 3.88 30.49
CA ALA A 365 -26.34 4.99 31.00
C ALA A 365 -25.16 5.51 30.16
N ALA A 366 -25.44 6.52 29.33
CA ALA A 366 -24.58 7.70 29.20
C ALA A 366 -25.42 8.88 28.69
N SER A 367 -25.84 9.76 29.59
CA SER A 367 -26.43 11.05 29.27
C SER A 367 -25.39 11.94 28.57
N SER A 368 -25.58 12.18 27.27
CA SER A 368 -25.09 13.38 26.56
C SER A 368 -25.91 13.64 25.30
N LEU A 369 -27.13 14.12 25.54
CA LEU A 369 -27.74 15.31 24.92
C LEU A 369 -27.22 15.74 23.53
N LEU A 370 -27.68 15.09 22.45
CA LEU A 370 -27.81 15.69 21.10
C LEU A 370 -28.91 14.97 20.28
N VAL A 371 -30.13 14.92 20.82
CA VAL A 371 -31.33 14.81 19.97
C VAL A 371 -31.80 16.24 19.77
N VAL A 372 -31.65 16.74 18.55
CA VAL A 372 -32.21 18.02 18.11
C VAL A 372 -33.58 17.73 17.51
N PRO A 373 -34.70 18.14 18.13
CA PRO A 373 -35.94 18.33 17.41
C PRO A 373 -35.84 19.66 16.65
N HIS A 374 -35.94 19.57 15.32
CA HIS A 374 -35.79 20.67 14.36
C HIS A 374 -37.00 21.65 14.36
N PHE A 375 -37.54 22.03 15.52
CA PHE A 375 -38.65 23.00 15.58
C PHE A 375 -38.29 24.34 16.24
N GLU A 376 -37.07 24.50 16.77
CA GLU A 376 -36.60 25.76 17.38
C GLU A 376 -35.32 26.33 16.73
N ARG A 377 -35.00 25.93 15.49
CA ARG A 377 -33.86 26.48 14.71
C ARG A 377 -34.29 27.35 13.53
N GLU A 378 -35.47 27.96 13.58
CA GLU A 378 -35.91 28.91 12.55
C GLU A 378 -35.88 30.38 12.99
N LEU A 379 -35.52 30.70 14.25
CA LEU A 379 -35.64 32.08 14.74
C LEU A 379 -34.35 32.92 14.75
N TYR A 380 -33.16 32.33 14.56
CA TYR A 380 -31.91 33.12 14.50
C TYR A 380 -30.85 32.49 13.57
N GLY A 381 -30.65 33.06 12.38
CA GLY A 381 -29.35 33.03 11.69
C GLY A 381 -29.27 32.33 10.33
N GLU A 382 -29.83 32.95 9.30
CA GLU A 382 -29.76 32.57 7.87
C GLU A 382 -28.34 32.62 7.23
N ALA A 383 -27.27 32.75 8.03
CA ALA A 383 -25.90 33.01 7.54
C ALA A 383 -24.85 31.93 7.89
N ALA A 384 -25.19 30.89 8.67
CA ALA A 384 -24.20 29.92 9.18
C ALA A 384 -24.18 28.55 8.48
N ASP A 385 -25.13 28.24 7.58
CA ASP A 385 -25.28 26.89 6.99
C ASP A 385 -24.72 26.74 5.56
N LYS A 386 -24.04 27.75 5.02
CA LYS A 386 -23.44 27.68 3.68
C LYS A 386 -21.98 27.22 3.78
N MET A 387 -21.75 25.98 3.35
CA MET A 387 -20.43 25.35 3.26
C MET A 387 -19.48 26.21 2.39
N THR A 388 -18.24 26.42 2.83
CA THR A 388 -17.24 27.18 2.06
C THR A 388 -16.86 26.47 0.76
N TYR A 389 -16.37 27.19 -0.25
CA TYR A 389 -16.01 26.58 -1.55
C TYR A 389 -15.01 25.41 -1.40
N THR A 390 -14.04 25.54 -0.49
CA THR A 390 -13.07 24.49 -0.18
C THR A 390 -13.70 23.28 0.48
N GLU A 391 -14.64 23.49 1.40
CA GLU A 391 -15.38 22.40 2.04
C GLU A 391 -16.30 21.71 1.03
N GLN A 392 -16.97 22.46 0.16
CA GLN A 392 -17.80 21.89 -0.92
C GLN A 392 -16.97 20.98 -1.84
N ALA A 393 -15.78 21.45 -2.26
CA ALA A 393 -14.88 20.64 -3.08
C ALA A 393 -14.43 19.36 -2.35
N ASN A 394 -14.18 19.44 -1.04
CA ASN A 394 -13.84 18.28 -0.22
C ASN A 394 -15.01 17.29 -0.08
N LYS A 395 -16.25 17.77 0.19
CA LYS A 395 -17.45 16.92 0.23
C LYS A 395 -17.68 16.22 -1.11
N ARG A 396 -17.59 16.95 -2.23
CA ARG A 396 -17.65 16.35 -3.59
C ARG A 396 -16.60 15.27 -3.80
N SER A 397 -15.34 15.54 -3.45
CA SER A 397 -14.25 14.58 -3.61
C SER A 397 -14.48 13.31 -2.79
N GLN A 398 -14.98 13.47 -1.56
CA GLN A 398 -15.26 12.33 -0.67
C GLN A 398 -16.47 11.53 -1.16
N CYS A 399 -17.57 12.17 -1.54
CA CYS A 399 -18.75 11.52 -2.13
C CYS A 399 -18.40 10.80 -3.45
N LYS A 400 -17.57 11.40 -4.30
CA LYS A 400 -17.05 10.73 -5.51
C LYS A 400 -16.26 9.47 -5.17
N ARG A 401 -15.41 9.54 -4.13
CA ARG A 401 -14.65 8.38 -3.64
C ARG A 401 -15.57 7.28 -3.08
N LEU A 402 -16.59 7.63 -2.31
CA LEU A 402 -17.60 6.68 -1.81
C LEU A 402 -18.42 6.08 -2.96
N THR A 403 -18.73 6.86 -3.98
CA THR A 403 -19.38 6.36 -5.20
C THR A 403 -18.51 5.31 -5.91
N CYS A 404 -17.19 5.55 -6.02
CA CYS A 404 -16.26 4.55 -6.54
C CYS A 404 -16.18 3.29 -5.67
N PHE A 405 -16.36 3.42 -4.36
CA PHE A 405 -16.45 2.29 -3.44
C PHE A 405 -17.70 1.44 -3.68
N ILE A 406 -18.87 2.08 -3.82
CA ILE A 406 -20.12 1.38 -4.14
C ILE A 406 -19.99 0.66 -5.50
N ARG A 407 -19.37 1.31 -6.49
CA ARG A 407 -19.05 0.66 -7.78
C ARG A 407 -18.17 -0.58 -7.63
N LEU A 408 -17.18 -0.56 -6.74
CA LEU A 408 -16.34 -1.73 -6.46
C LEU A 408 -17.19 -2.88 -5.90
N ALA A 409 -18.13 -2.59 -4.99
CA ALA A 409 -19.06 -3.60 -4.47
C ALA A 409 -19.91 -4.19 -5.61
N ASP A 410 -20.42 -3.37 -6.53
CA ASP A 410 -21.15 -3.85 -7.71
C ASP A 410 -20.30 -4.79 -8.58
N TYR A 411 -19.02 -4.46 -8.83
CA TYR A 411 -18.13 -5.37 -9.57
C TYR A 411 -17.97 -6.72 -8.87
N LEU A 412 -17.88 -6.75 -7.54
CA LEU A 412 -17.79 -8.02 -6.78
C LEU A 412 -19.08 -8.83 -6.86
N ILE A 413 -20.24 -8.17 -6.70
CA ILE A 413 -21.56 -8.79 -6.78
C ILE A 413 -21.79 -9.35 -8.18
N VAL A 414 -21.61 -8.53 -9.23
CA VAL A 414 -21.81 -8.92 -10.63
C VAL A 414 -20.86 -10.05 -11.05
N ASN A 415 -19.59 -10.00 -10.64
CA ASN A 415 -18.65 -11.09 -10.90
C ASN A 415 -19.12 -12.40 -10.23
N THR A 416 -19.69 -12.32 -9.02
CA THR A 416 -20.22 -13.50 -8.33
C THR A 416 -21.43 -14.07 -9.05
N MET A 417 -22.38 -13.23 -9.49
CA MET A 417 -23.53 -13.64 -10.31
C MET A 417 -23.09 -14.30 -11.62
N HIS A 418 -22.07 -13.74 -12.27
CA HIS A 418 -21.48 -14.32 -13.47
C HIS A 418 -20.91 -15.72 -13.21
N VAL A 419 -20.08 -15.86 -12.16
CA VAL A 419 -19.49 -17.16 -11.77
C VAL A 419 -20.58 -18.20 -11.47
N LEU A 420 -21.68 -17.80 -10.81
CA LEU A 420 -22.81 -18.69 -10.52
C LEU A 420 -23.51 -19.18 -11.78
N ALA A 421 -23.78 -18.29 -12.74
CA ALA A 421 -24.36 -18.67 -14.02
C ALA A 421 -23.46 -19.65 -14.77
N VAL A 422 -22.17 -19.33 -14.92
CA VAL A 422 -21.21 -20.20 -15.62
C VAL A 422 -21.09 -21.56 -14.94
N LYS A 423 -20.92 -21.59 -13.61
CA LYS A 423 -20.86 -22.85 -12.86
C LYS A 423 -22.11 -23.68 -13.07
N SER A 424 -23.30 -23.07 -13.03
CA SER A 424 -24.55 -23.81 -13.11
C SER A 424 -24.81 -24.41 -14.49
N VAL A 425 -24.56 -23.64 -15.56
CA VAL A 425 -24.66 -24.15 -16.93
C VAL A 425 -23.60 -25.24 -17.18
N THR A 426 -22.39 -25.07 -16.62
CA THR A 426 -21.33 -26.09 -16.69
C THR A 426 -21.71 -27.37 -15.96
N THR A 427 -22.31 -27.27 -14.77
CA THR A 427 -22.79 -28.44 -13.99
C THR A 427 -23.87 -29.19 -14.75
N LEU A 428 -24.83 -28.47 -15.34
CA LEU A 428 -25.87 -29.08 -16.18
C LEU A 428 -25.25 -29.82 -17.37
N LEU A 429 -24.35 -29.18 -18.12
CA LEU A 429 -23.64 -29.81 -19.24
C LEU A 429 -22.86 -31.06 -18.81
N ASN A 430 -22.13 -30.98 -17.69
CA ASN A 430 -21.34 -32.09 -17.17
C ASN A 430 -22.22 -33.28 -16.81
N TYR A 431 -23.39 -33.04 -16.20
CA TYR A 431 -24.32 -34.10 -15.85
C TYR A 431 -24.90 -34.79 -17.09
N LEU A 432 -25.33 -34.01 -18.08
CA LEU A 432 -25.82 -34.54 -19.36
C LEU A 432 -24.71 -35.32 -20.10
N THR A 433 -23.48 -34.81 -20.09
CA THR A 433 -22.32 -35.46 -20.74
C THR A 433 -21.91 -36.75 -20.04
N ASP A 434 -21.96 -36.81 -18.70
CA ASP A 434 -21.64 -38.01 -17.94
C ASP A 434 -22.63 -39.13 -18.22
N LYS A 435 -23.93 -38.81 -18.32
CA LYS A 435 -24.97 -39.77 -18.70
C LYS A 435 -24.80 -40.27 -20.14
N LEU A 436 -24.40 -39.41 -21.08
CA LEU A 436 -24.08 -39.81 -22.45
C LEU A 436 -22.92 -40.80 -22.54
N LYS A 437 -21.83 -40.60 -21.78
CA LYS A 437 -20.66 -41.50 -21.78
C LYS A 437 -21.01 -42.92 -21.36
N ARG A 438 -22.03 -43.07 -20.51
CA ARG A 438 -22.49 -44.36 -19.97
C ARG A 438 -23.49 -45.06 -20.89
N THR A 439 -23.97 -44.40 -21.95
CA THR A 439 -24.86 -45.02 -22.93
C THR A 439 -24.04 -45.95 -23.85
N PRO A 440 -24.49 -47.17 -24.18
CA PRO A 440 -23.73 -48.11 -25.04
C PRO A 440 -23.44 -47.52 -26.42
N ALA A 441 -22.25 -47.83 -26.97
CA ALA A 441 -21.78 -47.31 -28.26
C ALA A 441 -22.75 -47.63 -29.43
N VAL A 442 -22.80 -46.78 -30.46
CA VAL A 442 -23.68 -46.94 -31.64
C VAL A 442 -23.48 -48.32 -32.29
N ASP A 443 -22.25 -48.82 -32.26
CA ASP A 443 -21.85 -50.09 -32.84
C ASP A 443 -22.41 -51.32 -32.09
N VAL A 444 -22.73 -51.18 -30.79
CA VAL A 444 -23.36 -52.23 -29.97
C VAL A 444 -24.86 -52.25 -30.21
N ILE A 445 -25.44 -51.05 -30.34
CA ILE A 445 -26.85 -50.82 -30.60
C ILE A 445 -27.28 -51.36 -31.98
N GLN A 446 -26.46 -51.15 -33.01
CA GLN A 446 -26.74 -51.67 -34.35
C GLN A 446 -26.72 -53.21 -34.41
N LYS A 447 -25.93 -53.86 -33.54
CA LYS A 447 -25.92 -55.32 -33.41
C LYS A 447 -27.22 -55.87 -32.81
N TRP A 448 -27.90 -55.11 -31.95
CA TRP A 448 -29.22 -55.50 -31.41
C TRP A 448 -30.31 -55.57 -32.48
N ASN A 449 -30.15 -54.85 -33.59
CA ASN A 449 -31.05 -54.95 -34.75
C ASN A 449 -30.69 -56.09 -35.71
N THR A 450 -29.54 -56.77 -35.51
CA THR A 450 -28.98 -57.72 -36.49
C THR A 450 -28.87 -59.16 -35.97
N GLU A 451 -28.88 -59.40 -34.66
CA GLU A 451 -28.79 -60.76 -34.07
C GLU A 451 -30.13 -61.23 -33.49
N GLU A 452 -30.64 -62.37 -34.00
CA GLU A 452 -31.63 -63.18 -33.30
C GLU A 452 -31.12 -63.57 -31.91
N LYS A 453 -32.03 -63.55 -30.92
CA LYS A 453 -31.83 -63.94 -29.50
C LYS A 453 -30.61 -64.84 -29.26
N PRO A 454 -29.63 -64.44 -28.42
CA PRO A 454 -28.75 -65.42 -27.82
C PRO A 454 -29.54 -66.19 -26.76
N GLU A 455 -29.46 -67.51 -26.82
CA GLU A 455 -29.97 -68.41 -25.79
C GLU A 455 -29.41 -68.02 -24.42
N VAL A 456 -30.30 -68.06 -23.42
CA VAL A 456 -29.98 -67.91 -22.00
C VAL A 456 -29.01 -69.02 -21.60
N SER A 457 -27.74 -68.68 -21.35
CA SER A 457 -26.86 -69.51 -20.53
C SER A 457 -26.65 -68.84 -19.18
N GLU A 458 -27.43 -69.27 -18.19
CA GLU A 458 -27.13 -68.98 -16.79
C GLU A 458 -25.74 -69.54 -16.43
N LYS A 459 -24.81 -68.66 -16.07
CA LYS A 459 -23.66 -69.04 -15.24
C LYS A 459 -23.60 -68.16 -14.01
N LYS A 460 -24.15 -68.71 -12.92
CA LYS A 460 -23.88 -68.34 -11.53
C LYS A 460 -22.38 -68.46 -11.22
N ALA A 461 -21.78 -67.37 -10.73
CA ALA A 461 -20.76 -67.25 -9.66
C ALA A 461 -19.97 -65.95 -9.91
N ALA A 462 -19.69 -65.06 -8.95
CA ALA A 462 -19.84 -65.08 -7.51
C ALA A 462 -19.93 -63.63 -6.97
N SER A 463 -20.60 -63.50 -5.82
CA SER A 463 -20.73 -62.31 -4.98
C SER A 463 -19.37 -61.70 -4.60
N GLY A 464 -19.26 -60.37 -4.72
CA GLY A 464 -18.12 -59.57 -4.26
C GLY A 464 -18.40 -58.06 -4.30
N THR A 465 -19.25 -57.59 -3.38
CA THR A 465 -19.23 -56.25 -2.76
C THR A 465 -18.88 -55.02 -3.64
N ALA A 466 -19.64 -54.75 -4.70
CA ALA A 466 -19.60 -53.46 -5.44
C ALA A 466 -21.00 -52.97 -5.90
N GLY A 467 -22.07 -53.58 -5.38
CA GLY A 467 -23.41 -53.51 -5.96
C GLY A 467 -24.32 -52.37 -5.51
N GLN A 468 -23.79 -51.18 -5.21
CA GLN A 468 -24.67 -50.00 -5.02
C GLN A 468 -24.33 -48.86 -6.00
N ASP A 469 -23.06 -48.63 -6.32
CA ASP A 469 -22.66 -47.57 -7.26
C ASP A 469 -22.80 -47.97 -8.75
N GLU A 470 -22.74 -49.27 -9.08
CA GLU A 470 -22.85 -49.75 -10.47
C GLU A 470 -24.30 -49.84 -10.97
N GLU A 471 -25.28 -50.11 -10.09
CA GLU A 471 -26.71 -50.19 -10.46
C GLU A 471 -27.35 -48.80 -10.63
N GLU A 472 -26.96 -47.80 -9.82
CA GLU A 472 -27.35 -46.39 -10.00
C GLU A 472 -26.83 -45.78 -11.33
N SER A 473 -25.84 -46.42 -11.96
CA SER A 473 -25.11 -45.86 -13.08
C SER A 473 -25.86 -45.92 -14.42
N PHE A 474 -26.84 -46.81 -14.56
CA PHE A 474 -27.61 -47.05 -15.79
C PHE A 474 -29.00 -46.42 -15.80
N LEU A 475 -29.42 -45.77 -14.70
CA LEU A 475 -30.77 -45.21 -14.65
C LEU A 475 -30.91 -44.03 -15.65
N PRO A 476 -31.92 -44.06 -16.54
CA PRO A 476 -32.18 -42.98 -17.49
C PRO A 476 -32.57 -41.70 -16.76
N MET A 477 -32.13 -40.57 -17.27
CA MET A 477 -32.40 -39.26 -16.67
C MET A 477 -33.82 -38.77 -16.96
N PHE A 478 -34.34 -39.10 -18.14
CA PHE A 478 -35.64 -38.64 -18.62
C PHE A 478 -36.52 -39.80 -19.06
N LEU A 479 -37.81 -39.70 -18.74
CA LEU A 479 -38.86 -40.56 -19.26
C LEU A 479 -39.43 -39.93 -20.54
N THR A 480 -39.58 -40.74 -21.57
CA THR A 480 -40.19 -40.35 -22.85
C THR A 480 -41.15 -41.45 -23.26
N GLU A 481 -42.38 -41.06 -23.55
CA GLU A 481 -43.43 -41.95 -24.02
C GLU A 481 -43.40 -42.05 -25.54
N LEU A 482 -43.66 -43.25 -26.05
CA LEU A 482 -43.78 -43.50 -27.48
C LEU A 482 -45.24 -43.63 -27.86
N ILE A 483 -45.71 -42.71 -28.69
CA ILE A 483 -47.08 -42.67 -29.20
C ILE A 483 -47.07 -43.22 -30.62
N LEU A 484 -47.72 -44.37 -30.81
CA LEU A 484 -47.86 -45.01 -32.11
C LEU A 484 -49.16 -44.53 -32.76
N GLU A 485 -49.04 -43.75 -33.83
CA GLU A 485 -50.15 -43.38 -34.71
C GLU A 485 -50.13 -44.23 -36.00
N ILE A 486 -51.26 -44.29 -36.70
CA ILE A 486 -51.46 -45.12 -37.91
C ILE A 486 -50.45 -44.76 -39.03
N HIS A 487 -49.94 -43.52 -39.03
CA HIS A 487 -49.04 -42.99 -40.06
C HIS A 487 -47.70 -42.48 -39.52
N ALA A 488 -47.48 -42.53 -38.20
CA ALA A 488 -46.29 -41.94 -37.59
C ALA A 488 -45.97 -42.56 -36.22
N LEU A 489 -44.69 -42.51 -35.86
CA LEU A 489 -44.18 -42.88 -34.55
C LEU A 489 -43.72 -41.56 -33.89
N LEU A 490 -44.41 -41.14 -32.83
CA LEU A 490 -44.18 -39.86 -32.16
C LEU A 490 -43.60 -40.10 -30.77
N PHE A 491 -42.71 -39.21 -30.34
CA PHE A 491 -42.20 -39.19 -28.96
C PHE A 491 -42.85 -38.05 -28.19
N ALA A 492 -43.28 -38.33 -26.96
CA ALA A 492 -43.77 -37.33 -26.02
C ALA A 492 -42.91 -37.36 -24.74
N PRO A 493 -42.10 -36.32 -24.47
CA PRO A 493 -41.87 -35.10 -25.26
C PRO A 493 -41.10 -35.35 -26.56
N SER A 494 -41.30 -34.49 -27.56
CA SER A 494 -40.52 -34.50 -28.79
C SER A 494 -39.09 -33.97 -28.57
N LEU A 495 -38.21 -34.18 -29.54
CA LEU A 495 -36.84 -33.63 -29.47
C LEU A 495 -36.85 -32.10 -29.34
N ASP A 496 -37.76 -31.44 -30.06
CA ASP A 496 -37.89 -29.98 -30.04
C ASP A 496 -38.38 -29.51 -28.66
N ASP A 497 -39.33 -30.22 -28.05
CA ASP A 497 -39.81 -29.93 -26.69
C ASP A 497 -38.68 -30.04 -25.66
N PHE A 498 -37.83 -31.07 -25.76
CA PHE A 498 -36.65 -31.20 -24.89
C PHE A 498 -35.66 -30.06 -25.09
N GLN A 499 -35.40 -29.65 -26.33
CA GLN A 499 -34.49 -28.53 -26.62
C GLN A 499 -35.03 -27.22 -26.07
N GLU A 500 -36.32 -26.94 -26.28
CA GLU A 500 -36.99 -25.76 -25.75
C GLU A 500 -36.99 -25.79 -24.21
N GLY A 501 -37.37 -26.92 -23.59
CA GLY A 501 -37.40 -27.06 -22.14
C GLY A 501 -36.03 -26.85 -21.47
N ILE A 502 -34.94 -27.37 -22.05
CA ILE A 502 -33.59 -27.14 -21.52
C ILE A 502 -33.10 -25.71 -21.81
N ALA A 503 -33.41 -25.16 -23.00
CA ALA A 503 -33.06 -23.78 -23.34
C ALA A 503 -33.77 -22.77 -22.43
N ASP A 504 -35.02 -23.05 -22.06
CA ASP A 504 -35.80 -22.28 -21.10
C ASP A 504 -35.16 -22.28 -19.72
N ILE A 505 -34.72 -23.44 -19.22
CA ILE A 505 -34.03 -23.56 -17.93
C ILE A 505 -32.74 -22.72 -17.93
N VAL A 506 -31.94 -22.82 -19.00
CA VAL A 506 -30.71 -22.03 -19.13
C VAL A 506 -30.99 -20.53 -19.20
N SER A 507 -32.06 -20.13 -19.91
CA SER A 507 -32.48 -18.73 -20.00
C SER A 507 -32.95 -18.22 -18.64
N GLN A 508 -33.73 -19.02 -17.90
CA GLN A 508 -34.17 -18.69 -16.56
C GLN A 508 -32.99 -18.53 -15.59
N PHE A 509 -31.92 -19.36 -15.71
CA PHE A 509 -30.70 -19.17 -14.91
C PHE A 509 -30.09 -17.79 -15.13
N GLN A 510 -30.03 -17.32 -16.38
CA GLN A 510 -29.51 -15.99 -16.70
C GLN A 510 -30.44 -14.88 -16.19
N GLU A 511 -31.75 -15.03 -16.34
CA GLU A 511 -32.75 -14.07 -15.86
C GLU A 511 -32.73 -13.92 -14.34
N THR A 512 -32.66 -15.04 -13.60
CA THR A 512 -32.54 -14.99 -12.13
C THR A 512 -31.28 -14.23 -11.70
N MET A 513 -30.14 -14.40 -12.39
CA MET A 513 -28.94 -13.61 -12.08
C MET A 513 -29.07 -12.13 -12.46
N LEU A 514 -29.73 -11.83 -13.59
CA LEU A 514 -30.00 -10.45 -14.05
C LEU A 514 -31.01 -9.71 -13.17
N SER A 515 -31.84 -10.44 -12.42
CA SER A 515 -32.83 -9.88 -11.50
C SER A 515 -32.22 -9.13 -10.32
N VAL A 516 -30.93 -9.31 -10.03
CA VAL A 516 -30.21 -8.63 -8.95
C VAL A 516 -29.69 -7.26 -9.46
N PRO A 517 -30.31 -6.13 -9.08
CA PRO A 517 -29.89 -4.84 -9.59
C PRO A 517 -28.65 -4.32 -8.86
N ASN A 518 -27.82 -3.54 -9.58
CA ASN A 518 -26.67 -2.83 -9.04
C ASN A 518 -27.07 -1.89 -7.88
N LEU A 519 -26.11 -1.60 -7.01
CA LEU A 519 -26.23 -0.70 -5.86
C LEU A 519 -26.08 0.78 -6.27
N VAL A 520 -25.22 1.10 -7.24
CA VAL A 520 -25.00 2.48 -7.70
C VAL A 520 -26.25 3.23 -8.23
N PRO A 521 -27.17 2.61 -8.98
CA PRO A 521 -28.44 3.25 -9.37
C PRO A 521 -29.49 3.32 -8.25
N ASP A 522 -29.30 2.61 -7.14
CA ASP A 522 -30.28 2.54 -6.07
C ASP A 522 -30.38 3.89 -5.34
N GLN A 523 -31.59 4.42 -5.22
CA GLN A 523 -31.89 5.70 -4.54
C GLN A 523 -31.43 5.69 -3.08
N TYR A 524 -31.31 4.50 -2.50
CA TYR A 524 -30.77 4.32 -1.16
C TYR A 524 -29.32 4.83 -1.00
N PHE A 525 -28.59 5.05 -2.09
CA PHE A 525 -27.24 5.64 -2.06
C PHE A 525 -27.19 7.10 -2.53
N ASP A 526 -28.33 7.75 -2.80
CA ASP A 526 -28.37 9.13 -3.33
C ASP A 526 -27.66 10.15 -2.42
N ALA A 527 -27.67 9.94 -1.10
CA ALA A 527 -26.90 10.76 -0.17
C ALA A 527 -25.38 10.79 -0.44
N PHE A 528 -24.85 9.78 -1.16
CA PHE A 528 -23.45 9.68 -1.54
C PHE A 528 -23.22 9.87 -3.04
N THR A 529 -24.13 9.41 -3.90
CA THR A 529 -24.00 9.48 -5.36
C THR A 529 -24.48 10.81 -5.93
N ARG A 530 -25.45 11.46 -5.26
CA ARG A 530 -26.08 12.74 -5.60
C ARG A 530 -26.22 13.62 -4.34
N PRO A 531 -25.12 13.96 -3.64
CA PRO A 531 -25.18 14.69 -2.38
C PRO A 531 -25.77 16.10 -2.58
N ILE A 532 -26.43 16.62 -1.55
CA ILE A 532 -26.96 17.98 -1.54
C ILE A 532 -25.85 18.89 -0.99
N ILE A 533 -25.41 19.85 -1.80
CA ILE A 533 -24.38 20.81 -1.41
C ILE A 533 -24.95 22.21 -1.60
N ASN A 534 -25.17 22.93 -0.48
CA ASN A 534 -25.79 24.26 -0.48
C ASN A 534 -27.10 24.30 -1.30
N ASN A 535 -28.02 23.37 -1.02
CA ASN A 535 -29.34 23.23 -1.68
C ASN A 535 -29.29 22.92 -3.19
N LYS A 536 -28.14 22.49 -3.70
CA LYS A 536 -28.00 21.98 -5.08
C LYS A 536 -27.70 20.49 -5.04
N ILE A 537 -28.46 19.72 -5.82
CA ILE A 537 -28.19 18.30 -6.05
C ILE A 537 -27.04 18.21 -7.06
N GLU A 538 -25.95 17.57 -6.66
CA GLU A 538 -24.83 17.30 -7.57
C GLU A 538 -25.18 16.20 -8.58
N GLU A 539 -24.73 16.38 -9.82
CA GLU A 539 -24.94 15.37 -10.86
C GLU A 539 -24.12 14.10 -10.60
N LYS A 540 -24.67 12.96 -10.99
CA LYS A 540 -24.02 11.66 -10.86
C LYS A 540 -22.82 11.60 -11.82
N VAL A 541 -21.61 11.78 -11.28
CA VAL A 541 -20.35 11.76 -12.06
C VAL A 541 -19.99 10.35 -12.58
N CYS A 542 -20.74 9.32 -12.19
CA CYS A 542 -20.46 7.93 -12.51
C CYS A 542 -21.58 7.28 -13.33
N GLY A 543 -21.21 6.39 -14.26
CA GLY A 543 -22.19 5.57 -15.01
C GLY A 543 -22.87 4.52 -14.11
N GLU A 544 -23.84 3.79 -14.67
CA GLU A 544 -24.75 2.86 -13.96
C GLU A 544 -24.12 1.57 -13.39
N GLY A 545 -22.78 1.47 -13.44
CA GLY A 545 -22.04 0.30 -12.96
C GLY A 545 -21.78 -0.76 -14.04
N PRO A 546 -21.23 -1.92 -13.68
CA PRO A 546 -21.05 -3.05 -14.58
C PRO A 546 -22.39 -3.62 -15.06
N SER A 547 -22.46 -4.02 -16.33
CA SER A 547 -23.65 -4.63 -16.90
C SER A 547 -23.44 -6.13 -17.08
N LEU A 548 -24.09 -6.94 -16.25
CA LEU A 548 -24.03 -8.40 -16.33
C LEU A 548 -24.51 -8.93 -17.70
N SER A 549 -25.50 -8.29 -18.31
CA SER A 549 -26.01 -8.68 -19.63
C SER A 549 -24.96 -8.54 -20.73
N THR A 550 -24.12 -7.50 -20.68
CA THR A 550 -22.98 -7.38 -21.60
C THR A 550 -21.92 -8.45 -21.34
N MET A 551 -21.64 -8.77 -20.07
CA MET A 551 -20.67 -9.82 -19.71
C MET A 551 -21.11 -11.19 -20.22
N PHE A 552 -22.41 -11.54 -20.13
CA PHE A 552 -22.93 -12.79 -20.68
C PHE A 552 -22.83 -12.87 -22.21
N LYS A 553 -23.00 -11.75 -22.92
CA LYS A 553 -22.86 -11.71 -24.38
C LYS A 553 -21.39 -11.84 -24.82
N ASP A 554 -20.49 -11.21 -24.08
CA ASP A 554 -19.06 -11.18 -24.40
C ASP A 554 -18.32 -12.47 -23.97
N ASP A 555 -18.84 -13.21 -22.98
CA ASP A 555 -18.23 -14.47 -22.52
C ASP A 555 -18.40 -15.59 -23.55
N LYS A 556 -17.37 -15.75 -24.40
CA LYS A 556 -17.28 -16.81 -25.40
C LYS A 556 -17.35 -18.22 -24.81
N HIS A 557 -16.86 -18.43 -23.58
CA HIS A 557 -16.87 -19.74 -22.94
C HIS A 557 -18.29 -20.09 -22.50
N LEU A 558 -19.00 -19.15 -21.84
CA LEU A 558 -20.41 -19.34 -21.50
C LEU A 558 -21.25 -19.60 -22.76
N GLN A 559 -21.07 -18.80 -23.80
CA GLN A 559 -21.77 -19.00 -25.08
C GLN A 559 -21.46 -20.36 -25.72
N ALA A 560 -20.21 -20.81 -25.66
CA ALA A 560 -19.83 -22.13 -26.16
C ALA A 560 -20.48 -23.28 -25.39
N ILE A 561 -20.58 -23.19 -24.06
CA ILE A 561 -21.27 -24.19 -23.22
C ILE A 561 -22.76 -24.20 -23.54
N ILE A 562 -23.40 -23.03 -23.62
CA ILE A 562 -24.83 -22.93 -23.98
C ILE A 562 -25.07 -23.53 -25.37
N GLN A 563 -24.19 -23.26 -26.34
CA GLN A 563 -24.27 -23.88 -27.66
C GLN A 563 -24.09 -25.39 -27.61
N GLN A 564 -23.19 -25.93 -26.80
CA GLN A 564 -23.04 -27.38 -26.63
C GLN A 564 -24.32 -28.03 -26.11
N ILE A 565 -25.00 -27.38 -25.16
CA ILE A 565 -26.30 -27.86 -24.65
C ILE A 565 -27.39 -27.78 -25.74
N LYS A 566 -27.39 -26.71 -26.55
CA LYS A 566 -28.40 -26.48 -27.60
C LYS A 566 -28.20 -27.29 -28.89
N VAL A 567 -26.98 -27.70 -29.22
CA VAL A 567 -26.68 -28.34 -30.50
C VAL A 567 -26.99 -29.85 -30.45
N PRO A 568 -27.84 -30.36 -31.35
CA PRO A 568 -28.34 -31.75 -31.33
C PRO A 568 -27.28 -32.82 -31.64
N ASN A 569 -26.13 -32.45 -32.22
CA ASN A 569 -25.13 -33.43 -32.68
C ASN A 569 -24.28 -34.05 -31.55
N SER A 570 -24.23 -33.44 -30.37
CA SER A 570 -23.54 -34.01 -29.18
C SER A 570 -24.50 -34.69 -28.21
N PHE A 571 -25.75 -34.21 -28.14
CA PHE A 571 -26.83 -34.72 -27.29
C PHE A 571 -27.91 -35.41 -28.09
N THR A 572 -27.58 -35.96 -29.27
CA THR A 572 -28.52 -36.82 -30.00
C THR A 572 -28.81 -37.95 -29.04
N PHE A 573 -29.95 -37.82 -28.37
CA PHE A 573 -30.45 -38.81 -27.47
C PHE A 573 -30.34 -40.12 -28.24
N ARG A 574 -29.58 -41.06 -27.69
CA ARG A 574 -29.66 -42.47 -28.12
C ARG A 574 -31.05 -43.08 -27.82
N PHE A 575 -32.11 -42.25 -27.76
CA PHE A 575 -33.48 -42.64 -28.07
C PHE A 575 -33.66 -43.01 -29.55
N PHE A 576 -32.74 -42.64 -30.45
CA PHE A 576 -32.73 -43.07 -31.85
C PHE A 576 -32.31 -44.55 -32.03
N ILE A 577 -32.98 -45.46 -31.35
CA ILE A 577 -32.90 -46.90 -31.60
C ILE A 577 -34.31 -47.46 -31.70
N PHE A 578 -35.15 -46.88 -32.55
CA PHE A 578 -36.26 -47.64 -33.15
C PHE A 578 -36.69 -47.05 -34.50
N ASP A 579 -36.29 -45.82 -34.81
CA ASP A 579 -37.02 -45.03 -35.79
C ASP A 579 -36.43 -44.99 -37.21
N ASN A 580 -35.81 -46.06 -37.72
CA ASN A 580 -35.45 -46.08 -39.17
C ASN A 580 -35.40 -47.45 -39.87
N THR A 581 -35.94 -48.53 -39.29
CA THR A 581 -35.98 -49.83 -39.99
C THR A 581 -37.31 -50.59 -39.92
N LEU A 582 -38.41 -49.95 -39.52
CA LEU A 582 -39.75 -50.57 -39.52
C LEU A 582 -40.68 -50.10 -40.65
N ILE A 583 -40.19 -49.25 -41.56
CA ILE A 583 -40.88 -48.94 -42.82
C ILE A 583 -40.09 -49.56 -43.97
N ASN A 584 -40.29 -50.87 -44.16
CA ASN A 584 -40.30 -51.53 -45.46
C ASN A 584 -41.05 -52.85 -45.36
#